data_AF-A0A193QI08-F1
#
_entry.id   AF-A0A193QI08-F1
#
_cell.length_a   1.000
_cell.length_b   1.000
_cell.length_c   1.000
_cell.angle_alpha   90.00
_cell.angle_beta   90.00
_cell.angle_gamma   90.00
#
_symmetry.space_group_name_H-M   'P 1'
#
loop_
_entity.id
_entity.type
_entity.pdbx_description
1 polymer ?
#
loop_
_entity_poly.entity_id
_entity_poly.type
_entity_poly.pdbx_seq_one_letter_code
_entity_poly.pdbx_strand_id
1 'polypeptide(L)' 'MKNMKYFKEALLAKTLESNREFAEAILQWGKAAKQAKSLHNLGWAMARKDYCKSCLRNGWR' A
#
# COMPACT_ATOMS: atom_id res chain seq x y z
N MET A 1 0.11 -21.28 -6.84
CA MET A 1 1.04 -20.17 -6.53
C MET A 1 0.28 -19.05 -5.82
N LYS A 2 0.62 -18.77 -4.56
CA LYS A 2 -0.04 -17.79 -3.69
C LYS A 2 0.14 -16.37 -4.26
N ASN A 3 -0.96 -15.78 -4.72
CA ASN A 3 -1.19 -14.37 -5.12
C ASN A 3 0.03 -13.45 -5.42
N MET A 4 0.94 -13.84 -6.32
CA MET A 4 2.18 -13.09 -6.62
C MET A 4 1.96 -11.61 -6.97
N LYS A 5 0.85 -11.30 -7.64
CA LYS A 5 0.59 -9.92 -8.06
C LYS A 5 0.31 -8.98 -6.88
N TYR A 6 -0.44 -9.44 -5.86
CA TYR A 6 -0.63 -8.68 -4.62
C TYR A 6 0.72 -8.39 -3.96
N PHE A 7 1.55 -9.42 -3.79
CA PHE A 7 2.84 -9.29 -3.11
C PHE A 7 3.79 -8.34 -3.84
N LYS A 8 3.81 -8.36 -5.17
CA LYS A 8 4.61 -7.43 -5.98
C LYS A 8 4.22 -5.97 -5.71
N GLU A 9 2.92 -5.66 -5.79
CA GLU A 9 2.43 -4.29 -5.55
C GLU A 9 2.64 -3.86 -4.08
N ALA A 10 2.39 -4.77 -3.13
CA ALA A 10 2.56 -4.49 -1.70
C ALA A 10 4.02 -4.26 -1.31
N LEU A 11 4.97 -5.00 -1.91
CA LEU A 11 6.40 -4.82 -1.66
C LEU A 11 6.86 -3.47 -2.18
N LEU A 12 6.47 -3.10 -3.39
CA LEU A 12 6.77 -1.79 -3.96
C LEU A 12 6.16 -0.66 -3.11
N ALA A 13 4.91 -0.81 -2.68
CA ALA A 13 4.25 0.15 -1.81
C ALA A 13 5.01 0.35 -0.49
N LYS A 14 5.49 -0.74 0.12
CA LYS A 14 6.28 -0.69 1.36
C LYS A 14 7.63 0.01 1.17
N THR A 15 8.30 -0.19 0.04
CA THR A 15 9.55 0.51 -0.28
C THR A 15 9.33 2.01 -0.40
N LEU A 16 8.34 2.43 -1.18
CA LEU A 16 7.97 3.84 -1.35
C LEU A 16 7.58 4.48 -0.01
N GLU A 17 6.81 3.76 0.81
CA GLU A 17 6.43 4.21 2.15
C GLU A 17 7.66 4.41 3.06
N SER A 18 8.67 3.53 2.98
CA SER A 18 9.92 3.65 3.72
C SER A 18 10.75 4.85 3.25
N ASN A 19 10.69 5.14 1.95
CA ASN A 19 11.30 6.33 1.33
C ASN A 19 10.50 7.62 1.58
N ARG A 20 9.36 7.54 2.29
CA ARG A 20 8.42 8.66 2.51
C ARG A 20 7.80 9.23 1.23
N GLU A 21 7.86 8.46 0.14
CA GLU A 21 7.15 8.70 -1.13
C GLU A 21 5.68 8.30 -0.96
N PHE A 22 4.98 8.99 -0.06
CA PHE A 22 3.66 8.57 0.41
C PHE A 22 2.58 8.66 -0.68
N ALA A 23 2.71 9.57 -1.64
CA ALA A 23 1.75 9.70 -2.74
C ALA A 23 1.79 8.46 -3.66
N GLU A 24 3.00 8.04 -4.01
CA GLU A 24 3.28 6.85 -4.81
C GLU A 24 2.88 5.59 -4.03
N ALA A 25 3.20 5.53 -2.74
CA ALA A 25 2.80 4.44 -1.85
C ALA A 25 1.26 4.26 -1.81
N ILE A 26 0.48 5.35 -1.75
CA ILE A 26 -1.00 5.29 -1.79
C ILE A 26 -1.49 4.62 -3.08
N LEU A 27 -0.89 4.95 -4.22
CA LEU A 27 -1.27 4.36 -5.51
C LEU A 27 -0.99 2.86 -5.52
N GLN A 28 0.19 2.45 -5.07
CA GLN A 28 0.58 1.03 -5.06
C GLN A 28 -0.21 0.23 -4.03
N TRP A 29 -0.47 0.77 -2.83
CA TRP A 29 -1.38 0.13 -1.87
C TRP A 29 -2.79 -0.01 -2.43
N GLY A 30 -3.27 0.96 -3.21
CA GLY A 30 -4.54 0.87 -3.94
C GLY A 30 -4.56 -0.26 -4.97
N LYS A 31 -3.46 -0.46 -5.71
CA LYS A 31 -3.34 -1.60 -6.65
C LYS A 31 -3.25 -2.93 -5.90
N ALA A 32 -2.48 -3.00 -4.81
CA ALA A 32 -2.40 -4.19 -3.97
C ALA A 32 -3.79 -4.58 -3.44
N ALA A 33 -4.57 -3.62 -2.93
CA ALA A 33 -5.95 -3.84 -2.48
C ALA A 33 -6.83 -4.46 -3.59
N LYS A 34 -6.79 -3.92 -4.82
CA LYS A 34 -7.53 -4.48 -5.96
C LYS A 34 -7.12 -5.91 -6.33
N GLN A 35 -5.87 -6.28 -6.08
CA GLN A 35 -5.34 -7.62 -6.39
C GLN A 35 -5.43 -8.60 -5.21
N ALA A 36 -5.89 -8.13 -4.04
CA ALA A 36 -6.05 -8.96 -2.86
C ALA A 36 -7.18 -9.97 -3.08
N LYS A 37 -6.87 -11.27 -2.94
CA LYS A 37 -7.85 -12.37 -3.00
C LYS A 37 -8.41 -12.76 -1.63
N SER A 38 -7.80 -12.27 -0.55
CA SER A 38 -8.26 -12.51 0.82
C SER A 38 -8.63 -11.20 1.50
N LEU A 39 -9.64 -11.25 2.35
CA LEU A 39 -10.07 -10.10 3.16
C LEU A 39 -8.93 -9.58 4.05
N HIS A 40 -8.08 -10.48 4.56
CA HIS A 40 -6.90 -10.10 5.32
C HIS A 40 -5.96 -9.20 4.51
N ASN A 41 -5.61 -9.59 3.29
CA ASN A 41 -4.71 -8.81 2.43
C ASN A 41 -5.35 -7.50 1.97
N LEU A 42 -6.66 -7.51 1.70
CA LEU A 42 -7.42 -6.30 1.35
C LEU A 42 -7.40 -5.31 2.53
N GLY A 43 -7.73 -5.78 3.73
CA GLY A 43 -7.74 -4.97 4.94
C GLY A 43 -6.37 -4.39 5.24
N TRP A 44 -5.31 -5.20 5.11
CA TRP A 44 -3.94 -4.73 5.27
C TRP A 44 -3.58 -3.62 4.28
N ALA A 45 -3.82 -3.83 2.98
CA ALA A 45 -3.50 -2.84 1.96
C ALA A 45 -4.29 -1.53 2.13
N MET A 46 -5.56 -1.62 2.53
CA MET A 46 -6.38 -0.43 2.82
C MET A 46 -5.89 0.34 4.05
N ALA A 47 -5.55 -0.37 5.13
CA ALA A 47 -5.00 0.26 6.34
C ALA A 47 -3.68 0.99 6.05
N ARG A 48 -2.78 0.39 5.27
CA ARG A 48 -1.54 1.05 4.85
C ARG A 48 -1.78 2.24 3.94
N LYS A 49 -2.72 2.14 3.00
CA LYS A 49 -3.12 3.26 2.16
C LYS A 49 -3.59 4.46 2.99
N ASP A 50 -4.42 4.21 4.01
CA ASP A 50 -4.95 5.27 4.87
C ASP A 50 -3.88 5.85 5.80
N TYR A 51 -2.93 5.03 6.26
CA TYR A 51 -1.72 5.51 6.92
C TYR A 51 -0.95 6.52 6.05
N CYS A 52 -0.64 6.17 4.80
CA CYS A 52 0.08 7.06 3.89
C CYS A 52 -0.68 8.37 3.63
N LYS A 53 -2.01 8.32 3.48
CA LYS A 53 -2.84 9.55 3.39
C LYS A 53 -2.71 10.41 4.64
N SER A 54 -2.68 9.79 5.82
CA SER A 54 -2.49 10.49 7.08
C SER A 54 -1.13 11.18 7.14
N CYS A 55 -0.06 10.50 6.72
CA CYS A 55 1.28 11.10 6.63
C CYS A 55 1.29 12.34 5.74
N LEU A 56 0.71 12.27 4.53
CA LEU A 56 0.60 13.43 3.64
C LEU A 56 -0.21 14.59 4.25
N ARG A 57 -1.35 14.29 4.88
CA ARG A 57 -2.17 15.32 5.55
C ARG A 57 -1.43 16.03 6.68
N ASN A 58 -0.55 15.31 7.38
CA ASN A 58 0.27 15.86 8.46
C ASN A 58 1.59 16.48 7.96
N GLY A 59 1.80 16.55 6.63
CA GLY A 59 3.01 17.14 6.04
C GLY A 59 4.28 16.30 6.23
N TRP A 60 4.15 15.02 6.56
CA TRP A 60 5.30 14.15 6.71
C TRP A 60 5.87 13.85 5.32
N ARG A 61 7.15 14.15 5.13
CA ARG A 61 7.95 13.92 3.93
C ARG A 61 9.31 13.35 4.30
#